data_AF-A0A972MUY3-F1
#
_entry.id   AF-A0A972MUY3-F1
#
_cell.length_a   1.000
_cell.length_b   1.000
_cell.length_c   1.000
_cell.angle_alpha   90.00
_cell.angle_beta   90.00
_cell.angle_gamma   90.00
#
_symmetry.space_group_name_H-M   'P 1'
#
loop_
_entity.id
_entity.type
_entity.pdbx_description
1 polymer ?
#
loop_
_entity_poly.entity_id
_entity_poly.type
_entity_poly.pdbx_seq_one_letter_code
_entity_poly.pdbx_strand_id
1 'polypeptide(L)'
;TFDDTSSAIVRGYPELNESSTFFVTTSLEQGPITGVWENTLESTPVYVNVVDEDGNSAVMQLSVSRDAYKTDGSSSIHTIMNSGIIYGKDNALIIEYNNEDNPDLVSGKRYTATEFLVIDAKLWSDKSLREQLQVDIDVTIP
;
A
#
# COMPACT_ATOMS: atom_id res chain seq x y z
N THR A 1 19.05 17.28 -7.43
CA THR A 1 19.60 16.04 -6.88
C THR A 1 18.55 15.44 -5.97
N PHE A 2 17.68 14.62 -6.54
CA PHE A 2 16.84 13.71 -5.77
C PHE A 2 17.53 12.36 -5.91
N ASP A 3 18.20 11.99 -4.83
CA ASP A 3 19.01 10.79 -4.68
C ASP A 3 18.28 9.97 -3.61
N ASP A 4 17.37 9.10 -4.06
CA ASP A 4 16.98 7.88 -3.33
C ASP A 4 16.13 6.98 -4.25
N THR A 5 16.69 5.84 -4.66
CA THR A 5 16.12 4.86 -5.59
C THR A 5 15.37 3.74 -4.87
N SER A 6 14.53 4.06 -3.89
CA SER A 6 13.94 3.06 -2.98
C SER A 6 12.40 3.05 -2.91
N SER A 7 11.69 3.91 -3.66
CA SER A 7 10.22 3.94 -3.67
C SER A 7 9.63 3.66 -5.06
N ALA A 8 8.88 2.56 -5.18
CA ALA A 8 7.98 2.34 -6.30
C ALA A 8 6.63 3.01 -5.99
N ILE A 9 6.44 4.23 -6.48
CA ILE A 9 5.16 4.92 -6.32
C ILE A 9 4.24 4.51 -7.48
N VAL A 10 3.31 3.58 -7.22
CA VAL A 10 2.20 3.30 -8.15
C VAL A 10 1.05 4.26 -7.81
N ARG A 11 0.78 5.21 -8.69
CA ARG A 11 -0.33 6.16 -8.56
C ARG A 11 -1.50 5.73 -9.45
N GLY A 12 -2.48 5.06 -8.87
CA GLY A 12 -3.80 4.87 -9.49
C GLY A 12 -4.71 6.02 -9.07
N TYR A 13 -5.26 6.76 -10.04
CA TYR A 13 -6.22 7.83 -9.80
C TYR A 13 -7.55 7.49 -10.49
N PRO A 14 -8.50 6.84 -9.81
CA PRO A 14 -9.87 6.97 -10.25
C PRO A 14 -10.32 8.41 -9.89
N GLU A 15 -10.68 9.22 -10.89
CA GLU A 15 -11.43 10.46 -10.64
C GLU A 15 -12.77 10.08 -10.00
N LEU A 16 -12.86 10.20 -8.67
CA LEU A 16 -14.06 9.82 -7.92
C LEU A 16 -14.83 11.08 -7.50
N ASN A 17 -15.94 11.35 -8.18
CA ASN A 17 -16.89 12.33 -7.71
C ASN A 17 -17.54 11.83 -6.40
N GLU A 18 -17.27 12.53 -5.30
CA GLU A 18 -18.01 12.52 -4.04
C GLU A 18 -18.23 11.13 -3.37
N SER A 19 -17.24 10.23 -3.40
CA SER A 19 -17.35 8.92 -2.73
C SER A 19 -16.08 8.57 -1.96
N SER A 20 -16.21 8.28 -0.67
CA SER A 20 -15.09 7.80 0.15
C SER A 20 -14.67 6.39 -0.27
N THR A 21 -13.37 6.18 -0.51
CA THR A 21 -12.80 4.92 -0.99
C THR A 21 -11.73 4.43 -0.03
N PHE A 22 -11.73 3.14 0.26
CA PHE A 22 -10.71 2.50 1.08
C PHE A 22 -10.03 1.37 0.30
N PHE A 23 -8.83 1.00 0.72
CA PHE A 23 -8.03 -0.05 0.11
C PHE A 23 -7.93 -1.25 1.05
N VAL A 24 -8.08 -2.46 0.49
CA VAL A 24 -7.92 -3.71 1.23
C VAL A 24 -7.19 -4.72 0.37
N THR A 25 -6.44 -5.61 1.00
CA THR A 25 -5.90 -6.79 0.34
C THR A 25 -7.02 -7.79 0.02
N THR A 26 -6.71 -8.76 -0.84
CA THR A 26 -7.64 -9.87 -1.17
C THR A 26 -7.41 -11.14 -0.33
N SER A 27 -6.31 -11.20 0.43
CA SER A 27 -5.94 -12.31 1.31
C SER A 27 -5.51 -11.81 2.68
N LEU A 28 -5.96 -12.49 3.74
CA LEU A 28 -5.54 -12.21 5.12
C LEU A 28 -4.04 -12.42 5.35
N GLU A 29 -3.39 -13.22 4.51
CA GLU A 29 -1.94 -13.43 4.56
C GLU A 29 -1.18 -12.18 4.07
N GLN A 30 -1.79 -11.36 3.22
CA GLN A 30 -1.20 -10.15 2.68
C GLN A 30 -1.55 -8.90 3.50
N GLY A 31 -2.64 -8.91 4.27
CA GLY A 31 -3.04 -7.78 5.10
C GLY A 31 -4.54 -7.72 5.40
N PRO A 32 -5.08 -6.54 5.74
CA PRO A 32 -6.51 -6.39 6.02
C PRO A 32 -7.36 -6.60 4.76
N ILE A 33 -8.44 -7.37 4.89
CA ILE A 33 -9.41 -7.64 3.81
C ILE A 33 -10.72 -6.85 3.96
N THR A 34 -10.88 -6.11 5.06
CA THR A 34 -12.07 -5.31 5.36
C THR A 34 -11.72 -3.87 5.71
N GLY A 35 -12.54 -2.93 5.25
CA GLY A 35 -12.46 -1.54 5.64
C GLY A 35 -12.99 -1.28 7.06
N VAL A 36 -12.50 -0.22 7.69
CA VAL A 36 -12.89 0.25 9.03
C VAL A 36 -13.38 1.69 9.01
N TRP A 37 -14.27 2.03 9.95
CA TRP A 37 -14.78 3.40 10.15
C TRP A 37 -13.88 4.17 11.13
N GLU A 38 -12.64 4.40 10.72
CA GLU A 38 -11.66 5.10 11.55
C GLU A 38 -10.87 6.07 10.69
N ASN A 39 -10.47 7.20 11.26
CA ASN A 39 -9.53 8.13 10.63
C ASN A 39 -8.24 8.14 11.46
N THR A 40 -7.37 7.18 11.17
CA THR A 40 -6.10 7.00 11.86
C THR A 40 -4.97 7.39 10.93
N LEU A 41 -4.01 8.15 11.47
CA LEU A 41 -2.88 8.74 10.75
C LEU A 41 -1.67 7.79 10.60
N GLU A 42 -1.86 6.51 10.88
CA GLU A 42 -0.80 5.49 10.83
C GLU A 42 -0.78 4.77 9.47
N SER A 43 0.29 4.04 9.19
CA SER A 43 0.36 3.12 8.05
C SER A 43 -0.27 1.76 8.41
N THR A 44 -0.62 1.00 7.38
CA THR A 44 -1.10 -0.38 7.49
C THR A 44 0.01 -1.32 7.02
N PRO A 45 0.41 -2.32 7.82
CA PRO A 45 1.35 -3.33 7.35
C PRO A 45 0.68 -4.23 6.31
N VAL A 46 1.40 -4.53 5.23
CA VAL A 46 1.10 -5.60 4.27
C VAL A 46 2.30 -6.51 4.11
N TYR A 47 2.05 -7.75 3.70
CA TYR A 47 3.06 -8.80 3.63
C TYR A 47 3.13 -9.39 2.23
N VAL A 48 4.35 -9.61 1.74
CA VAL A 48 4.63 -10.18 0.42
C VAL A 48 5.63 -11.31 0.55
N ASN A 49 5.29 -12.48 0.00
CA ASN A 49 6.22 -13.59 -0.11
C ASN A 49 7.27 -13.30 -1.19
N VAL A 50 8.55 -13.29 -0.81
CA VAL A 50 9.67 -12.97 -1.69
C VAL A 50 10.71 -14.08 -1.73
N VAL A 51 11.50 -14.12 -2.80
CA VAL A 51 12.71 -14.94 -2.91
C VAL A 51 13.91 -14.07 -3.19
N ASP A 52 15.03 -14.37 -2.54
CA ASP A 52 16.31 -13.75 -2.87
C ASP A 52 16.92 -14.37 -4.15
N GLU A 53 18.01 -13.76 -4.65
CA GLU A 53 18.73 -14.23 -5.83
C GLU A 53 19.36 -15.64 -5.70
N ASP A 54 19.48 -16.15 -4.47
CA ASP A 54 19.95 -17.52 -4.19
C ASP A 54 18.79 -18.52 -4.08
N GLY A 55 17.54 -18.06 -4.17
CA GLY A 55 16.32 -18.87 -4.06
C GLY A 55 15.83 -19.09 -2.63
N ASN A 56 16.33 -18.35 -1.64
CA ASN A 56 15.84 -18.42 -0.26
C ASN A 56 14.53 -17.62 -0.15
N SER A 57 13.49 -18.25 0.38
CA SER A 57 12.19 -17.61 0.62
C SER A 57 12.20 -16.80 1.92
N ALA A 58 11.53 -15.65 1.89
CA ALA A 58 11.27 -14.80 3.04
C ALA A 58 9.91 -14.10 2.91
N VAL A 59 9.48 -13.43 3.97
CA VAL A 59 8.31 -12.54 3.96
C VAL A 59 8.81 -11.12 4.13
N MET A 60 8.43 -10.24 3.20
CA MET A 60 8.70 -8.81 3.28
C MET A 60 7.47 -8.08 3.85
N GLN A 61 7.67 -7.29 4.90
CA GLN A 61 6.67 -6.37 5.43
C GLN A 61 6.84 -5.00 4.76
N LEU A 62 5.74 -4.45 4.23
CA LEU A 62 5.68 -3.10 3.66
C LEU A 62 4.70 -2.25 4.48
N SER A 63 4.99 -0.96 4.59
CA SER A 63 4.10 0.04 5.16
C SER A 63 3.23 0.64 4.06
N VAL A 64 1.91 0.58 4.22
CA VAL A 64 0.96 1.09 3.22
C VAL A 64 0.07 2.15 3.81
N SER A 65 0.04 3.31 3.19
CA SER A 65 -0.84 4.41 3.55
C SER A 65 -1.71 4.81 2.36
N ARG A 66 -2.89 5.38 2.65
CA ARG A 66 -3.67 6.11 1.65
C ARG A 66 -3.36 7.59 1.76
N ASP A 67 -2.97 8.20 0.65
CA ASP A 67 -2.93 9.64 0.47
C ASP A 67 -4.33 10.19 0.26
N ALA A 68 -4.72 11.17 1.06
CA ALA A 68 -5.99 11.85 0.98
C ALA A 68 -5.79 13.34 0.68
N TYR A 69 -6.12 13.75 -0.54
CA TYR A 69 -6.23 15.17 -0.87
C TYR A 69 -7.55 15.72 -0.35
N LYS A 70 -7.48 16.64 0.62
CA LYS A 70 -8.64 17.40 1.05
C LYS A 70 -9.07 18.36 -0.05
N THR A 71 -10.39 18.48 -0.24
CA THR A 71 -11.01 19.38 -1.23
C THR A 71 -10.70 20.87 -1.00
N ASP A 72 -10.11 21.25 0.15
CA ASP A 72 -9.77 22.62 0.51
C ASP A 72 -8.31 23.02 0.22
N GLY A 73 -7.52 22.13 -0.42
CA GLY A 73 -6.13 22.42 -0.79
C GLY A 73 -5.12 22.38 0.36
N SER A 74 -5.54 21.93 1.55
CA SER A 74 -4.61 21.65 2.66
C SER A 74 -3.98 20.26 2.53
N SER A 75 -2.75 20.14 3.03
CA SER A 75 -1.80 19.03 2.81
C SER A 75 -2.36 17.61 2.94
N SER A 76 -1.79 16.71 2.15
CA SER A 76 -1.91 15.25 2.19
C SER A 76 -1.90 14.72 3.63
N ILE A 77 -3.05 14.19 4.07
CA ILE A 77 -3.09 13.39 5.29
C ILE A 77 -2.91 11.94 4.86
N HIS A 78 -1.81 11.31 5.28
CA HIS A 78 -1.65 9.87 5.13
C HIS A 78 -2.47 9.18 6.21
N THR A 79 -3.29 8.22 5.80
CA THR A 79 -4.12 7.42 6.70
C THR A 79 -3.93 5.94 6.44
N ILE A 80 -4.37 5.10 7.39
CA ILE A 80 -4.38 3.65 7.20
C ILE A 80 -5.13 3.29 5.91
N MET A 81 -4.61 2.34 5.14
CA MET A 81 -5.12 2.03 3.79
C MET A 81 -6.59 1.61 3.80
N ASN A 82 -7.03 0.92 4.86
CA ASN A 82 -8.38 0.37 5.01
C ASN A 82 -9.37 1.33 5.70
N SER A 83 -9.00 2.58 5.93
CA SER A 83 -9.90 3.61 6.46
C SER A 83 -10.93 4.07 5.43
N GLY A 84 -12.20 4.14 5.83
CA GLY A 84 -13.31 4.57 4.96
C GLY A 84 -13.75 6.03 5.04
N ILE A 85 -13.35 6.82 6.04
CA ILE A 85 -13.96 8.13 6.34
C ILE A 85 -13.12 9.32 5.83
N ILE A 86 -12.85 9.36 4.53
CA ILE A 86 -12.20 10.51 3.92
C ILE A 86 -13.05 11.07 2.78
N TYR A 87 -13.31 12.37 2.87
CA TYR A 87 -13.94 13.16 1.82
C TYR A 87 -12.82 13.92 1.09
N GLY A 88 -12.44 13.43 -0.08
CA GLY A 88 -11.34 13.96 -0.87
C GLY A 88 -11.48 13.58 -2.35
N LYS A 89 -10.86 14.37 -3.24
CA LYS A 89 -10.95 14.17 -4.70
C LYS A 89 -9.93 13.19 -5.24
N ASP A 90 -8.81 13.03 -4.55
CA ASP A 90 -7.74 12.13 -4.95
C ASP A 90 -7.41 11.18 -3.78
N ASN A 91 -7.51 9.88 -4.05
CA ASN A 91 -7.10 8.81 -3.15
C ASN A 91 -5.98 8.05 -3.85
N ALA A 92 -4.75 8.15 -3.36
CA ALA A 92 -3.64 7.34 -3.85
C ALA A 92 -3.19 6.35 -2.78
N LEU A 93 -2.59 5.25 -3.20
CA LEU A 93 -1.92 4.31 -2.32
C LEU A 93 -0.42 4.63 -2.29
N ILE A 94 0.16 4.68 -1.10
CA ILE A 94 1.60 4.85 -0.86
C ILE A 94 2.08 3.55 -0.24
N ILE A 95 3.10 2.93 -0.84
CA ILE A 95 3.72 1.69 -0.36
C ILE A 95 5.20 1.99 -0.12
N GLU A 96 5.67 1.68 1.09
CA GLU A 96 7.02 2.00 1.56
C GLU A 96 7.68 0.76 2.17
N TYR A 97 8.97 0.60 1.89
CA TYR A 97 9.82 -0.39 2.55
C TYR A 97 10.59 0.28 3.69
N ASN A 98 10.69 -0.40 4.83
CA ASN A 98 11.53 0.01 5.95
C ASN A 98 12.38 -1.18 6.42
N ASN A 99 13.69 -0.97 6.56
CA ASN A 99 14.62 -2.00 6.99
C ASN A 99 14.38 -2.44 8.44
N GLU A 100 13.91 -1.52 9.31
CA GLU A 100 13.62 -1.83 10.71
C GLU A 100 12.46 -2.82 10.87
N ASP A 101 11.53 -2.83 9.92
CA ASP A 101 10.41 -3.77 9.86
C ASP A 101 10.80 -5.14 9.27
N ASN A 102 12.00 -5.25 8.69
CA ASN A 102 12.47 -6.41 7.92
C ASN A 102 13.87 -6.90 8.37
N PRO A 103 14.10 -7.15 9.67
CA PRO A 103 15.44 -7.46 10.19
C PRO A 103 16.06 -8.76 9.64
N ASP A 104 15.23 -9.65 9.10
CA ASP A 104 15.67 -10.94 8.55
C ASP A 104 16.08 -10.87 7.06
N LEU A 105 15.79 -9.76 6.38
CA LEU A 105 16.21 -9.57 4.99
C LEU A 105 17.66 -9.10 4.93
N VAL A 106 18.49 -9.87 4.22
CA VAL A 106 19.91 -9.58 4.05
C VAL A 106 20.10 -8.37 3.12
N SER A 107 20.73 -7.32 3.65
CA SER A 107 21.17 -6.13 2.90
C SER A 107 22.08 -6.50 1.72
N GLY A 108 21.96 -5.75 0.62
CA GLY A 108 22.69 -5.94 -0.63
C GLY A 108 22.12 -7.02 -1.54
N LYS A 109 21.16 -7.84 -1.08
CA LYS A 109 20.51 -8.85 -1.92
C LYS A 109 19.31 -8.28 -2.67
N ARG A 110 19.09 -8.79 -3.89
CA ARG A 110 17.86 -8.58 -4.65
C ARG A 110 16.79 -9.57 -4.20
N TYR A 111 15.57 -9.07 -3.99
CA TYR A 111 14.38 -9.84 -3.66
C TYR A 111 13.31 -9.60 -4.72
N THR A 112 12.65 -10.68 -5.12
CA THR A 112 11.52 -10.66 -6.06
C THR A 112 10.30 -11.31 -5.43
N ALA A 113 9.13 -10.73 -5.66
CA ALA A 113 7.88 -11.31 -5.21
C ALA A 113 7.62 -12.64 -5.91
N THR A 114 7.09 -13.61 -5.15
CA THR A 114 6.63 -14.90 -5.69
C THR A 114 5.19 -14.83 -6.21
N GLU A 115 4.47 -13.79 -5.81
CA GLU A 115 3.09 -13.50 -6.19
C GLU A 115 2.84 -11.99 -6.11
N PHE A 116 1.86 -11.49 -6.87
CA PHE A 116 1.47 -10.08 -6.75
C PHE A 116 0.80 -9.80 -5.41
N LEU A 117 1.10 -8.64 -4.83
CA LEU A 117 0.27 -8.03 -3.81
C LEU A 117 -0.99 -7.48 -4.50
N VAL A 118 -2.16 -8.05 -4.18
CA VAL A 118 -3.43 -7.68 -4.82
C VAL A 118 -4.28 -6.85 -3.86
N ILE A 119 -4.55 -5.61 -4.25
CA ILE A 119 -5.25 -4.61 -3.44
C ILE A 119 -6.49 -4.14 -4.18
N ASP A 120 -7.66 -4.33 -3.55
CA ASP A 120 -8.91 -3.77 -4.02
C ASP A 120 -9.10 -2.36 -3.48
N ALA A 121 -9.43 -1.42 -4.36
CA ALA A 121 -10.05 -0.15 -3.99
C ALA A 121 -11.57 -0.34 -3.95
N LYS A 122 -12.20 -0.09 -2.79
CA LYS A 122 -13.63 -0.29 -2.56
C LYS A 122 -14.32 0.98 -2.12
N LEU A 123 -15.54 1.18 -2.58
CA LEU A 123 -16.41 2.22 -2.06
C LEU A 123 -16.73 1.96 -0.60
N TRP A 124 -16.65 2.99 0.22
CA TRP A 124 -17.04 2.88 1.62
C TRP A 124 -18.54 2.61 1.81
N SER A 125 -19.38 3.30 1.04
CA SER A 125 -20.84 3.30 1.23
C SER A 125 -21.48 1.92 1.05
N ASP A 126 -21.09 1.21 0.01
CA ASP A 126 -21.69 -0.07 -0.39
C ASP A 126 -20.67 -1.21 -0.55
N LYS A 127 -19.38 -0.95 -0.30
CA LYS A 127 -18.27 -1.92 -0.41
C LYS A 127 -18.07 -2.48 -1.83
N SER A 128 -18.65 -1.85 -2.85
CA SER A 128 -18.44 -2.25 -4.24
C SER A 128 -16.98 -2.06 -4.66
N LEU A 129 -16.48 -3.00 -5.45
CA LEU A 129 -15.15 -2.92 -6.06
C LEU A 129 -15.15 -1.78 -7.09
N ARG A 130 -14.20 -0.85 -6.95
CA ARG A 130 -13.95 0.22 -7.91
C ARG A 130 -12.82 -0.15 -8.86
N GLU A 131 -11.72 -0.61 -8.29
CA GLU A 131 -10.48 -0.92 -9.00
C GLU A 131 -9.72 -2.00 -8.25
N GLN A 132 -8.91 -2.77 -8.98
CA GLN A 132 -7.97 -3.72 -8.39
C GLN A 132 -6.57 -3.38 -8.86
N LEU A 133 -5.67 -3.19 -7.91
CA LEU A 133 -4.25 -2.94 -8.10
C LEU A 133 -3.49 -4.24 -7.92
N GLN A 134 -2.57 -4.53 -8.84
CA GLN A 134 -1.61 -5.61 -8.71
C GLN A 134 -0.22 -4.99 -8.60
N VAL A 135 0.46 -5.24 -7.49
CA VAL A 135 1.77 -4.68 -7.18
C VAL A 135 2.80 -5.80 -7.21
N ASP A 136 3.79 -5.64 -8.08
CA ASP A 136 4.97 -6.52 -8.14
C ASP A 136 6.11 -5.90 -7.33
N ILE A 137 6.91 -6.74 -6.68
CA ILE A 137 8.06 -6.29 -5.88
C ILE A 137 9.33 -6.88 -6.50
N ASP A 138 10.24 -5.99 -6.87
CA ASP A 138 11.56 -6.33 -7.38
C ASP A 138 12.53 -5.25 -6.92
N VAL A 139 13.28 -5.54 -5.85
CA VAL A 139 14.07 -4.54 -5.13
C VAL A 139 15.37 -5.12 -4.59
N THR A 140 16.44 -4.34 -4.62
CA THR A 140 17.67 -4.64 -3.87
C THR A 140 17.60 -3.92 -2.53
N ILE A 141 17.73 -4.66 -1.43
CA ILE A 141 17.71 -4.06 -0.09
C ILE A 141 19.02 -3.27 0.11
N PRO A 142 18.96 -2.01 0.54
CA PRO A 142 20.14 -1.15 0.72
C PRO A 142 21.05 -1.61 1.88
#